data_AF-A0A8X6RF23-F1
#
_entry.id   AF-A0A8X6RF23-F1
#
_cell.length_a   1.000
_cell.length_b   1.000
_cell.length_c   1.000
_cell.angle_alpha   90.00
_cell.angle_beta   90.00
_cell.angle_gamma   90.00
#
_symmetry.space_group_name_H-M   'P 1'
#
loop_
_entity.id
_entity.type
_entity.pdbx_description
1 polymer ?
#
loop_
_entity_poly.entity_id
_entity_poly.type
_entity_poly.pdbx_seq_one_letter_code
_entity_poly.pdbx_strand_id
1 'polypeptide(L)'
;MRRRAESHSVPDDLMLELFQQHLPTRVQSILAAISPLTLEKAAEVADRVMEVTPIAVSACSVSSDKNSIESHVLEEIKKLNLRIDEISRSRSHSRNRNLPFHKRNRSKSKNIRAVLVPLQIWLSSSKMSPSM
;
A
#
# COMPACT_ATOMS: atom_id res chain seq x y z
N MET A 1 -44.51 23.18 -32.60
CA MET A 1 -43.68 24.40 -32.73
C MET A 1 -42.84 24.30 -34.01
N ARG A 2 -43.35 24.71 -35.19
CA ARG A 2 -42.68 24.46 -36.48
C ARG A 2 -42.81 25.58 -37.53
N ARG A 3 -43.03 26.84 -37.14
CA ARG A 3 -43.34 27.95 -38.08
C ARG A 3 -42.48 29.20 -37.92
N ARG A 4 -41.21 29.07 -37.55
CA ARG A 4 -40.31 30.25 -37.39
C ARG A 4 -39.11 30.28 -38.34
N ALA A 5 -38.82 29.20 -39.06
CA ALA A 5 -37.66 29.13 -39.94
C ALA A 5 -37.98 29.47 -41.41
N GLU A 6 -39.26 29.61 -41.78
CA GLU A 6 -39.68 29.76 -43.17
C GLU A 6 -39.41 31.14 -43.78
N SER A 7 -39.03 32.14 -42.98
CA SER A 7 -38.95 33.54 -43.42
C SER A 7 -37.54 34.15 -43.48
N HIS A 8 -36.48 33.41 -43.15
CA HIS A 8 -35.11 33.96 -43.14
C HIS A 8 -34.16 33.01 -43.86
N SER A 9 -33.77 33.36 -45.09
CA SER A 9 -32.64 32.73 -45.76
C SER A 9 -31.36 33.19 -45.07
N VAL A 10 -30.67 32.25 -44.42
CA VAL A 10 -29.37 32.50 -43.80
C VAL A 10 -28.31 32.45 -44.89
N PRO A 11 -27.38 33.41 -44.97
CA PRO A 11 -26.32 33.37 -45.98
C PRO A 11 -25.37 32.20 -45.74
N ASP A 12 -24.97 31.52 -46.82
CA ASP A 12 -24.10 30.34 -46.77
C ASP A 12 -22.73 30.65 -46.15
N ASP A 13 -22.21 31.87 -46.33
CA ASP A 13 -20.96 32.32 -45.71
C ASP A 13 -21.04 32.31 -44.18
N LEU A 14 -22.17 32.76 -43.62
CA LEU A 14 -22.39 32.74 -42.17
C LEU A 14 -22.56 31.30 -41.66
N MET A 15 -23.24 30.44 -42.42
CA MET A 15 -23.37 29.03 -42.09
C MET A 15 -22.01 28.34 -42.08
N LEU A 16 -21.15 28.67 -43.04
CA LEU A 16 -19.79 28.14 -43.14
C LEU A 16 -18.92 28.63 -41.97
N GLU A 17 -19.04 29.90 -41.58
CA GLU A 17 -18.33 30.45 -40.41
C GLU A 17 -18.76 29.75 -39.11
N LEU A 18 -20.06 29.65 -38.86
CA LEU A 18 -20.59 28.95 -37.68
C LEU A 18 -20.20 27.48 -37.67
N PHE A 19 -20.22 26.83 -38.83
CA PHE A 19 -19.78 25.46 -39.01
C PHE A 19 -18.30 25.30 -38.62
N GLN A 20 -17.42 26.18 -39.11
CA GLN A 20 -16.00 26.16 -38.76
C GLN A 20 -15.77 26.40 -37.27
N GLN A 21 -16.48 27.35 -36.65
CA GLN A 21 -16.37 27.65 -35.21
C GLN A 21 -16.69 26.44 -34.32
N HIS A 22 -17.61 25.58 -34.75
CA HIS A 22 -18.01 24.39 -33.99
C HIS A 22 -17.06 23.19 -34.13
N LEU A 23 -16.12 23.25 -35.08
CA LEU A 23 -15.18 22.15 -35.32
C LEU A 23 -13.94 22.22 -34.42
N PRO A 24 -13.35 21.07 -34.05
CA PRO A 24 -12.06 21.05 -33.37
C PRO A 24 -10.98 21.74 -34.21
N THR A 25 -10.01 22.40 -33.55
CA THR A 25 -8.92 23.16 -34.20
C THR A 25 -8.16 22.36 -35.26
N ARG A 26 -8.01 21.04 -35.06
CA ARG A 26 -7.38 20.13 -36.03
C ARG A 26 -8.17 20.06 -37.33
N VAL A 27 -9.49 19.92 -37.25
CA VAL A 27 -10.37 19.86 -38.43
C VAL A 27 -10.42 21.23 -39.11
N GLN A 28 -10.50 22.32 -38.36
CA GLN A 28 -10.43 23.69 -38.89
C GLN A 28 -9.14 23.92 -39.71
N SER A 29 -7.99 23.47 -39.21
CA SER A 29 -6.71 23.63 -39.92
C SER A 29 -6.68 22.88 -41.26
N ILE A 30 -7.33 21.73 -41.34
CA ILE A 30 -7.44 20.94 -42.57
C ILE A 30 -8.39 21.63 -43.55
N LEU A 31 -9.56 22.09 -43.10
CA LEU A 31 -10.51 22.80 -43.94
C LEU A 31 -9.92 24.10 -44.50
N ALA A 32 -9.14 24.83 -43.71
CA ALA A 32 -8.47 26.05 -44.15
C ALA A 32 -7.47 25.80 -45.31
N ALA A 33 -6.82 24.64 -45.32
CA ALA A 33 -5.87 24.26 -46.38
C ALA A 33 -6.54 23.92 -47.72
N ILE A 34 -7.85 23.63 -47.72
CA ILE A 34 -8.62 23.19 -48.90
C ILE A 34 -9.44 24.37 -49.49
N SER A 35 -9.32 25.57 -48.92
CA SER A 35 -10.05 26.77 -49.35
C SER A 35 -9.78 27.14 -50.84
N PRO A 36 -10.81 27.54 -51.61
CA PRO A 36 -12.21 27.79 -51.21
C PRO A 36 -13.11 26.56 -51.22
N LEU A 37 -14.00 26.45 -50.23
CA LEU A 37 -14.94 25.33 -50.05
C LEU A 37 -16.39 25.83 -49.90
N THR A 38 -17.34 25.06 -50.44
CA THR A 38 -18.77 25.22 -50.15
C THR A 38 -19.14 24.53 -48.83
N LEU A 39 -20.23 24.96 -48.21
CA LEU A 39 -20.73 24.39 -46.94
C LEU A 39 -20.87 22.85 -47.00
N GLU A 40 -21.44 22.34 -48.09
CA GLU A 40 -21.65 20.90 -48.29
C GLU A 40 -20.32 20.12 -48.32
N LYS A 41 -19.32 20.62 -49.03
CA LYS A 41 -17.99 19.98 -49.10
C LYS A 41 -17.24 20.10 -47.77
N ALA A 42 -17.39 21.22 -47.07
CA ALA A 42 -16.80 21.39 -45.75
C ALA A 42 -17.37 20.36 -44.75
N ALA A 43 -18.68 20.10 -44.81
CA ALA A 43 -19.33 19.06 -44.01
C ALA A 43 -18.79 17.65 -44.33
N GLU A 44 -18.77 17.29 -45.62
CA GLU A 44 -18.29 15.98 -46.06
C GLU A 44 -16.81 15.73 -45.66
N VAL A 45 -15.95 16.74 -45.79
CA VAL A 45 -14.54 16.63 -45.39
C VAL A 45 -14.40 16.56 -43.87
N ALA A 46 -15.17 17.36 -43.12
CA ALA A 46 -15.13 17.33 -41.66
C ALA A 46 -15.54 15.95 -41.13
N ASP A 47 -16.62 15.37 -41.65
CA ASP A 47 -17.09 14.04 -41.26
C ASP A 47 -16.00 12.97 -41.50
N ARG A 48 -15.41 12.95 -42.70
CA ARG A 48 -14.29 12.03 -43.02
C ARG A 48 -13.08 12.23 -42.13
N VAL A 49 -12.71 13.47 -41.84
CA VAL A 49 -11.57 13.77 -40.96
C VAL A 49 -11.89 13.29 -39.54
N MET A 50 -13.10 13.49 -39.06
CA MET A 50 -13.52 13.04 -37.73
C MET A 50 -13.57 11.51 -37.61
N GLU A 51 -13.91 10.80 -38.69
CA GLU A 51 -13.85 9.33 -38.74
C GLU A 51 -12.42 8.79 -38.71
N VAL A 52 -11.50 9.41 -39.46
CA VAL A 52 -10.12 8.93 -39.62
C VAL A 52 -9.21 9.39 -38.49
N THR A 53 -9.51 10.55 -37.88
CA THR A 53 -8.68 11.09 -36.81
C THR A 53 -9.00 10.35 -35.52
N PRO A 54 -8.06 9.59 -34.94
CA PRO A 54 -8.28 9.00 -33.63
C PRO A 54 -8.59 10.13 -32.66
N ILE A 55 -9.74 10.03 -31.99
CA ILE A 55 -10.10 10.95 -30.91
C ILE A 55 -8.99 10.82 -29.88
N ALA A 56 -8.08 11.79 -29.87
CA ALA A 56 -7.21 12.02 -28.74
C ALA A 56 -8.18 12.47 -27.64
N VAL A 57 -8.68 11.49 -26.88
CA VAL A 57 -9.33 11.74 -25.61
C VAL A 57 -8.29 12.50 -24.79
N SER A 58 -8.39 13.83 -24.82
CA SER A 58 -7.71 14.67 -23.87
C SER A 58 -8.18 14.14 -22.54
N ALA A 59 -7.33 13.35 -21.87
CA ALA A 59 -7.66 12.72 -20.62
C ALA A 59 -8.24 13.84 -19.77
N CYS A 60 -9.55 13.79 -19.51
CA CYS A 60 -10.18 14.74 -18.62
C CYS A 60 -9.33 14.68 -17.37
N SER A 61 -8.65 15.80 -17.07
CA SER A 61 -7.91 15.96 -15.83
C SER A 61 -8.91 15.61 -14.74
N VAL A 62 -8.81 14.41 -14.19
CA VAL A 62 -9.56 14.02 -12.99
C VAL A 62 -8.93 14.86 -11.90
N SER A 63 -9.44 16.08 -11.79
CA SER A 63 -9.00 17.09 -10.87
C SER A 63 -9.17 16.55 -9.46
N SER A 64 -8.05 16.46 -8.73
CA SER A 64 -7.92 16.39 -7.27
C SER A 64 -8.52 15.21 -6.48
N ASP A 65 -9.51 14.48 -7.00
CA ASP A 65 -10.18 13.43 -6.20
C ASP A 65 -9.36 12.14 -6.09
N LYS A 66 -8.50 11.85 -7.07
CA LYS A 66 -7.60 10.69 -7.02
C LYS A 66 -6.62 10.77 -5.85
N ASN A 67 -6.05 11.97 -5.62
CA ASN A 67 -5.15 12.22 -4.49
C ASN A 67 -5.88 12.08 -3.15
N SER A 68 -7.16 12.48 -3.09
CA SER A 68 -8.00 12.32 -1.92
C SER A 68 -8.25 10.84 -1.59
N ILE A 69 -8.63 10.04 -2.59
CA ILE A 69 -8.86 8.60 -2.42
C ILE A 69 -7.57 7.86 -2.04
N GLU A 70 -6.45 8.15 -2.72
CA GLU A 70 -5.15 7.57 -2.39
C GLU A 70 -4.71 7.94 -0.97
N SER A 71 -4.92 9.19 -0.54
CA SER A 71 -4.60 9.62 0.82
C SER A 71 -5.43 8.88 1.88
N HIS A 72 -6.73 8.68 1.63
CA HIS A 72 -7.61 7.93 2.53
C HIS A 72 -7.18 6.46 2.65
N VAL A 73 -6.85 5.83 1.53
CA VAL A 73 -6.36 4.43 1.50
C VAL A 73 -5.04 4.30 2.28
N LEU A 74 -4.11 5.24 2.10
CA LEU A 74 -2.84 5.23 2.83
C LEU A 74 -3.02 5.42 4.34
N GLU A 75 -3.96 6.27 4.77
CA GLU A 75 -4.31 6.42 6.19
C GLU A 75 -4.92 5.15 6.78
N GLU A 76 -5.79 4.49 6.03
CA GLU A 76 -6.45 3.25 6.45
C GLU A 76 -5.45 2.10 6.59
N ILE A 77 -4.52 1.97 5.63
CA ILE A 77 -3.40 1.02 5.72
C ILE A 77 -2.54 1.28 6.96
N LYS A 78 -2.23 2.54 7.29
CA LYS A 78 -1.49 2.89 8.52
C LYS A 78 -2.24 2.46 9.78
N LYS A 79 -3.55 2.72 9.86
CA LYS A 79 -4.38 2.31 11.01
C LYS A 79 -4.41 0.79 11.16
N LEU A 80 -4.53 0.05 10.06
CA LEU A 80 -4.51 -1.42 10.08
C LEU A 80 -3.16 -1.97 10.55
N ASN A 81 -2.05 -1.41 10.07
CA ASN A 81 -0.71 -1.81 10.51
C ASN A 81 -0.51 -1.59 12.02
N LEU A 82 -0.95 -0.45 12.55
CA LEU A 82 -0.89 -0.19 14.00
C LEU A 82 -1.70 -1.21 14.81
N ARG A 83 -2.90 -1.56 14.33
CA ARG A 83 -3.74 -2.59 14.98
C ARG A 83 -3.07 -3.96 14.96
N ILE A 84 -2.43 -4.34 13.85
CA ILE A 84 -1.71 -5.61 13.73
C ILE A 84 -0.53 -5.65 14.70
N ASP A 85 0.23 -4.56 14.82
CA ASP A 85 1.34 -4.42 15.77
C ASP A 85 0.86 -4.51 17.23
N GLU A 86 -0.28 -3.90 17.55
CA GLU A 86 -0.87 -3.99 18.89
C GLU A 86 -1.28 -5.43 19.22
N ILE A 87 -1.95 -6.11 18.29
CA ILE A 87 -2.38 -7.50 18.46
C ILE A 87 -1.16 -8.42 18.60
N SER A 88 -0.11 -8.21 17.81
CA SER A 88 1.12 -9.03 17.87
C SER A 88 1.87 -8.84 19.20
N ARG A 89 1.94 -7.60 19.71
CA ARG A 89 2.51 -7.29 21.02
C ARG A 89 1.71 -7.89 22.17
N SER A 90 0.38 -7.76 22.15
CA SER A 90 -0.52 -8.29 23.19
C SER A 90 -0.41 -9.82 23.31
N ARG A 91 -0.36 -10.53 22.18
CA ARG A 91 -0.18 -12.00 22.16
C ARG A 91 1.20 -12.46 22.63
N SER A 92 2.23 -11.64 22.41
CA SER A 92 3.59 -11.94 22.87
C SER A 92 3.73 -11.77 24.39
N HIS A 93 3.03 -10.80 24.97
CA HIS A 93 3.10 -10.50 26.40
C HIS A 93 2.30 -11.46 27.29
N SER A 94 1.29 -12.15 26.75
CA SER A 94 0.49 -13.14 27.50
C SER A 94 1.18 -14.50 27.63
N ARG A 95 2.07 -14.85 26.70
CA ARG A 95 2.82 -16.13 26.75
C ARG A 95 3.96 -16.14 27.78
N ASN A 96 4.38 -14.99 28.27
CA ASN A 96 5.54 -14.87 29.16
C ASN A 96 5.18 -14.73 30.66
N ARG A 97 3.92 -14.94 31.05
CA ARG A 97 3.49 -14.87 32.46
C ARG A 97 3.34 -16.21 33.17
N ASN A 98 3.52 -17.32 32.45
CA ASN A 98 3.42 -18.64 33.06
C ASN A 98 4.80 -19.30 33.05
N LEU A 99 5.51 -19.16 34.17
CA LEU A 99 6.14 -20.27 34.89
C LEU A 99 6.75 -19.73 36.19
N PRO A 100 6.08 -19.93 37.35
CA PRO A 100 6.77 -19.89 38.63
C PRO A 100 7.76 -21.06 38.61
N PHE A 101 9.05 -20.77 38.52
CA PHE A 101 10.10 -21.78 38.73
C PHE A 101 9.98 -22.27 40.17
N HIS A 102 9.21 -23.34 40.35
CA HIS A 102 9.09 -24.09 41.57
C HIS A 102 10.46 -24.74 41.84
N LYS A 103 11.32 -24.07 42.62
CA LYS A 103 12.55 -24.66 43.13
C LYS A 103 12.17 -25.76 44.13
N ARG A 104 11.92 -26.96 43.61
CA ARG A 104 11.76 -28.17 44.40
C ARG A 104 13.11 -28.46 45.04
N ASN A 105 13.26 -28.09 46.30
CA ASN A 105 14.40 -28.50 47.13
C ASN A 105 14.37 -30.03 47.25
N ARG A 106 15.05 -30.71 46.33
CA ARG A 106 15.26 -32.15 46.38
C ARG A 106 16.41 -32.40 47.35
N SER A 107 16.08 -32.89 48.53
CA SER A 107 17.01 -33.25 49.61
C SER A 107 18.19 -34.05 49.07
N LYS A 108 19.40 -33.49 49.21
CA LYS A 108 20.64 -34.23 48.95
C LYS A 108 20.90 -35.18 50.12
N SER A 109 20.39 -36.40 50.01
CA SER A 109 20.95 -37.54 50.72
C SER A 109 22.40 -37.71 50.27
N LYS A 110 23.36 -37.27 51.10
CA LYS A 110 24.79 -37.57 50.92
C LYS A 110 25.08 -38.87 51.65
N ASN A 111 24.99 -39.97 50.92
CA ASN A 111 25.62 -41.22 51.30
C ASN A 111 27.08 -41.15 50.83
N ILE A 112 27.97 -40.62 51.68
CA ILE A 112 29.42 -40.72 51.46
C ILE A 112 29.90 -41.93 52.25
N ARG A 113 30.18 -43.00 51.50
CA ARG A 113 30.85 -44.20 51.97
C ARG A 113 32.20 -43.81 52.58
N ALA A 114 32.35 -44.06 53.88
CA ALA A 114 33.65 -44.23 54.51
C ALA A 114 34.31 -45.49 53.94
N VAL A 115 35.49 -45.30 53.34
CA VAL A 115 36.39 -46.29 52.75
C VAL A 115 37.75 -45.68 53.08
N LEU A 116 38.72 -46.24 53.80
CA LEU A 116 39.12 -47.58 54.25
C LEU A 116 40.32 -47.27 55.21
N VAL A 117 40.74 -47.99 56.25
CA VAL A 117 41.33 -49.35 56.33
C VAL A 117 41.72 -49.57 57.82
N PRO A 118 41.68 -50.81 58.34
CA PRO A 118 41.86 -51.12 59.76
C PRO A 118 43.31 -51.44 60.13
N LEU A 119 43.68 -51.31 61.41
CA LEU A 119 44.64 -52.21 62.05
C LEU A 119 44.26 -52.44 63.51
N GLN A 120 44.24 -53.70 63.84
CA GLN A 120 43.82 -54.32 65.09
C GLN A 120 44.87 -54.15 66.21
N ILE A 121 44.35 -54.13 67.45
CA ILE A 121 44.85 -54.88 68.63
C ILE A 121 45.93 -54.26 69.55
N TRP A 122 45.49 -54.14 70.82
CA TRP A 122 46.17 -54.32 72.13
C TRP A 122 47.09 -53.26 72.76
N LEU A 123 46.55 -52.73 73.87
CA LEU A 123 47.02 -52.89 75.26
C LEU A 123 48.53 -52.77 75.57
N SER A 124 48.78 -51.92 76.57
CA SER A 124 49.74 -52.08 77.68
C SER A 124 50.95 -51.13 77.71
N SER A 125 50.83 -50.16 78.62
CA SER A 125 51.73 -49.92 79.76
C SER A 125 53.20 -49.51 79.56
N SER A 126 53.63 -48.65 80.49
CA SER A 126 55.00 -48.22 80.81
C SER A 126 55.68 -47.28 79.81
N LYS A 127 56.46 -46.28 80.19
CA LYS A 127 56.82 -45.58 81.43
C LYS A 127 57.95 -44.65 80.99
N MET A 128 58.13 -43.52 81.68
CA MET A 128 59.39 -42.77 81.77
C MET A 128 59.90 -42.10 80.46
N SER A 129 60.51 -40.92 80.45
CA SER A 129 60.75 -39.79 81.36
C SER A 129 61.62 -38.79 80.55
N PRO A 130 61.79 -37.54 81.02
CA PRO A 130 62.06 -36.36 80.19
C PRO A 130 63.52 -35.90 80.23
N SER A 131 63.88 -34.90 79.40
CA SER A 131 64.82 -33.76 79.64
C SER A 131 65.26 -33.18 78.27
N MET A 132 65.54 -31.90 78.04
CA MET A 132 65.76 -30.70 78.87
C MET A 132 65.08 -29.49 78.23
#